data_AF-A0A7V2S340-F1
#
_entry.id   AF-A0A7V2S340-F1
#
_cell.length_a   1.000
_cell.length_b   1.000
_cell.length_c   1.000
_cell.angle_alpha   90.00
_cell.angle_beta   90.00
_cell.angle_gamma   90.00
#
_symmetry.space_group_name_H-M   'P 1'
#
loop_
_entity.id
_entity.type
_entity.pdbx_description
1 polymer ?
#
loop_
_entity_poly.entity_id
_entity_poly.type
_entity_poly.pdbx_seq_one_letter_code
_entity_poly.pdbx_strand_id
1 'polypeptide(L)'
;MNKKTLIWIVAIIALLAITILQLRKNKEVTLKRVYHYDKNVPISIHVDTLTLQKLTHKSSFTGTFLPERETKITAAVPGKIVSVLAKEGDRVKKGQPLMQLDKSSLELQLKQAEVNIKGLKDDVKRYSVLNKADAIQGVKLEKATLGLQAAELQAAILQDKINKTTIRAPYDGIITMKFREKGEYAAPGIPLFQLVDISTLKFTIHVSENEVILFQKG
;
A
#
# COMPACT_ATOMS: atom_id res chain seq x y z
N MET A 1 1.09 -54.98 118.65
CA MET A 1 0.29 -54.68 117.44
C MET A 1 0.24 -55.92 116.57
N ASN A 2 -0.96 -56.49 116.33
CA ASN A 2 -1.12 -57.79 115.67
C ASN A 2 -0.60 -57.76 114.23
N LYS A 3 0.27 -58.70 113.85
CA LYS A 3 0.89 -58.78 112.50
C LYS A 3 -0.14 -58.72 111.35
N LYS A 4 -1.40 -59.10 111.60
CA LYS A 4 -2.50 -59.05 110.63
C LYS A 4 -3.05 -57.64 110.33
N THR A 5 -3.04 -56.71 111.29
CA THR A 5 -3.54 -55.33 111.05
C THR A 5 -2.53 -54.47 110.28
N LEU A 6 -1.23 -54.74 110.44
CA LEU A 6 -0.17 -54.05 109.71
C LEU A 6 -0.23 -54.36 108.19
N ILE A 7 -0.57 -55.61 107.82
CA ILE A 7 -0.68 -56.04 106.42
C ILE A 7 -1.84 -55.32 105.69
N TRP A 8 -2.98 -55.12 106.37
CA TRP A 8 -4.13 -54.40 105.80
C TRP A 8 -3.84 -52.90 105.60
N ILE A 9 -3.08 -52.27 106.49
CA ILE A 9 -2.69 -50.86 106.35
C ILE A 9 -1.74 -50.66 105.15
N VAL A 10 -0.76 -51.56 104.97
CA VAL A 10 0.16 -51.51 103.83
C VAL A 10 -0.59 -51.75 102.50
N ALA A 11 -1.58 -52.66 102.48
CA ALA A 11 -2.41 -52.89 101.30
C ALA A 11 -3.24 -51.66 100.91
N ILE A 12 -3.82 -50.94 101.87
CA ILE A 12 -4.60 -49.71 101.62
C ILE A 12 -3.68 -48.58 101.11
N ILE A 13 -2.49 -48.42 101.67
CA ILE A 13 -1.51 -47.42 101.22
C ILE A 13 -1.04 -47.72 99.79
N ALA A 14 -0.78 -48.99 99.47
CA ALA A 14 -0.40 -49.40 98.12
C ALA A 14 -1.53 -49.13 97.11
N LEU A 15 -2.79 -49.38 97.48
CA LEU A 15 -3.94 -49.14 96.62
C LEU A 15 -4.17 -47.64 96.38
N LEU A 16 -3.98 -46.79 97.41
CA LEU A 16 -4.01 -45.33 97.28
C LEU A 16 -2.85 -44.78 96.43
N ALA A 17 -1.65 -45.35 96.54
CA ALA A 17 -0.52 -44.96 95.70
C ALA A 17 -0.76 -45.27 94.21
N ILE A 18 -1.37 -46.43 93.93
CA ILE A 18 -1.73 -46.84 92.56
C ILE A 18 -2.82 -45.93 91.97
N THR A 19 -3.84 -45.54 92.74
CA THR A 19 -4.88 -44.63 92.26
C THR A 19 -4.37 -43.21 92.01
N ILE A 20 -3.48 -42.69 92.88
CA ILE A 20 -2.81 -41.40 92.67
C ILE A 20 -1.93 -41.43 91.41
N LEU A 21 -1.21 -42.53 91.17
CA LEU A 21 -0.39 -42.70 89.96
C LEU A 21 -1.25 -42.79 88.70
N GLN A 22 -2.37 -43.52 88.74
CA GLN A 22 -3.36 -43.57 87.66
C GLN A 22 -3.93 -42.19 87.35
N LEU A 23 -4.35 -41.44 88.38
CA LEU A 23 -4.91 -40.09 88.22
C LEU A 23 -3.88 -39.09 87.67
N ARG A 24 -2.61 -39.18 88.09
CA ARG A 24 -1.54 -38.36 87.51
C ARG A 24 -1.27 -38.69 86.05
N LYS A 25 -1.18 -39.97 85.70
CA LYS A 25 -1.03 -40.39 84.30
C LYS A 25 -2.22 -39.94 83.46
N ASN A 26 -3.45 -40.05 83.98
CA ASN A 26 -4.65 -39.64 83.26
C ASN A 26 -4.71 -38.11 83.07
N LYS A 27 -4.29 -37.32 84.08
CA LYS A 27 -4.19 -35.85 83.95
C LYS A 27 -3.20 -35.41 82.87
N GLU A 28 -2.03 -36.06 82.78
CA GLU A 28 -1.05 -35.74 81.71
C GLU A 28 -1.55 -36.11 80.31
N VAL A 29 -2.23 -37.25 80.18
CA VAL A 29 -2.78 -37.70 78.89
C VAL A 29 -3.91 -36.78 78.42
N THR A 30 -4.74 -36.27 79.34
CA THR A 30 -5.80 -35.31 79.02
C THR A 30 -5.24 -33.94 78.65
N LEU A 31 -4.21 -33.44 79.34
CA LEU A 31 -3.57 -32.15 79.01
C LEU A 31 -2.90 -32.16 77.62
N LYS A 32 -2.34 -33.29 77.18
CA LYS A 32 -1.72 -33.42 75.86
C LYS A 32 -2.74 -33.54 74.71
N ARG A 33 -4.00 -33.88 74.98
CA ARG A 33 -5.06 -34.03 73.95
C ARG A 33 -5.89 -32.77 73.73
N VAL A 34 -5.74 -31.73 74.55
CA VAL A 34 -6.48 -30.47 74.37
C VAL A 34 -5.69 -29.57 73.42
N TYR A 35 -6.19 -29.47 72.19
CA TYR A 35 -5.69 -28.56 71.16
C TYR A 35 -5.86 -27.10 71.63
N HIS A 36 -4.75 -26.38 71.80
CA HIS A 36 -4.75 -24.94 72.07
C HIS A 36 -4.56 -24.22 70.73
N TYR A 37 -5.60 -23.53 70.25
CA TYR A 37 -5.50 -22.70 69.05
C TYR A 37 -4.66 -21.46 69.35
N ASP A 38 -3.40 -21.46 68.89
CA ASP A 38 -2.48 -20.33 69.05
C ASP A 38 -2.70 -19.31 67.92
N LYS A 39 -3.29 -18.17 68.29
CA LYS A 39 -3.63 -17.07 67.37
C LYS A 39 -2.38 -16.33 66.85
N ASN A 40 -1.19 -16.62 67.38
CA ASN A 40 0.05 -15.92 67.09
C ASN A 40 0.99 -16.66 66.13
N VAL A 41 0.55 -17.77 65.52
CA VAL A 41 1.35 -18.43 64.47
C VAL A 41 1.29 -17.57 63.20
N PRO A 42 2.39 -16.95 62.75
CA PRO A 42 2.37 -16.09 61.56
C PRO A 42 2.10 -16.94 60.33
N ILE A 43 1.02 -16.64 59.63
CA ILE A 43 0.65 -17.28 58.38
C ILE A 43 1.48 -16.60 57.28
N SER A 44 2.36 -17.36 56.64
CA SER A 44 3.16 -16.83 55.53
C SER A 44 2.26 -16.56 54.33
N ILE A 45 2.08 -15.28 54.00
CA ILE A 45 1.39 -14.85 52.79
C ILE A 45 2.41 -14.29 51.80
N HIS A 46 2.21 -14.57 50.51
CA HIS A 46 2.93 -13.90 49.45
C HIS A 46 2.14 -12.66 49.06
N VAL A 47 2.77 -11.50 49.21
CA VAL A 47 2.24 -10.22 48.77
C VAL A 47 3.03 -9.78 47.55
N ASP A 48 2.31 -9.28 46.56
CA ASP A 48 2.91 -8.59 45.42
C ASP A 48 2.56 -7.11 45.53
N THR A 49 3.54 -6.25 45.27
CA THR A 49 3.41 -4.80 45.51
C THR A 49 3.19 -4.12 44.17
N LEU A 50 1.98 -3.59 43.96
CA LEU A 50 1.60 -2.95 42.71
C LEU A 50 2.34 -1.62 42.54
N THR A 51 3.26 -1.55 41.58
CA THR A 51 3.87 -0.30 41.14
C THR A 51 3.16 0.22 39.89
N LEU A 52 2.80 1.51 39.89
CA LEU A 52 2.27 2.18 38.72
C LEU A 52 3.34 2.21 37.62
N GLN A 53 3.10 1.46 36.54
CA GLN A 53 3.94 1.47 35.35
C GLN A 53 3.15 2.05 34.18
N LYS A 54 3.80 2.90 33.38
CA LYS A 54 3.18 3.46 32.18
C LYS A 54 3.10 2.39 31.10
N LEU A 55 1.93 1.79 30.93
CA LEU A 55 1.69 0.77 29.91
C LEU A 55 1.66 1.45 28.54
N THR A 56 2.66 1.15 27.70
CA THR A 56 2.66 1.61 26.30
C THR A 56 2.10 0.49 25.44
N HIS A 57 0.85 0.62 25.01
CA HIS A 57 0.22 -0.34 24.10
C HIS A 57 0.82 -0.15 22.70
N LYS A 58 1.74 -1.05 22.31
CA LYS A 58 2.31 -1.06 20.95
C LYS A 58 1.50 -2.02 20.09
N SER A 59 0.65 -1.49 19.23
CA SER A 59 -0.02 -2.29 18.19
C SER A 59 0.86 -2.37 16.95
N SER A 60 0.95 -3.55 16.35
CA SER A 60 1.69 -3.77 15.11
C SER A 60 0.71 -4.21 14.03
N PHE A 61 0.71 -3.52 12.90
CA PHE A 61 -0.16 -3.83 11.76
C PHE A 61 0.70 -4.24 10.57
N THR A 62 0.28 -5.28 9.87
CA THR A 62 0.91 -5.66 8.61
C THR A 62 0.20 -4.92 7.47
N GLY A 63 0.97 -4.40 6.53
CA GLY A 63 0.46 -3.69 5.38
C GLY A 63 1.34 -3.87 4.15
N THR A 64 0.86 -3.36 3.03
CA THR A 64 1.51 -3.45 1.73
C THR A 64 1.76 -2.05 1.18
N PHE A 65 2.90 -1.86 0.53
CA PHE A 65 3.17 -0.65 -0.23
C PHE A 65 2.59 -0.78 -1.64
N LEU A 66 1.76 0.19 -2.01
CA LEU A 66 1.25 0.36 -3.37
C LEU A 66 1.89 1.61 -3.99
N PRO A 67 2.14 1.59 -5.32
CA PRO A 67 2.61 2.78 -6.01
C PRO A 67 1.56 3.88 -6.01
N GLU A 68 2.00 5.14 -6.13
CA GLU A 68 1.09 6.28 -6.25
C GLU A 68 0.25 6.16 -7.52
N ARG A 69 0.90 5.80 -8.63
CA ARG A 69 0.30 5.67 -9.96
C ARG A 69 0.87 4.44 -10.65
N GLU A 70 -0.02 3.73 -11.32
CA GLU A 70 0.32 2.63 -12.21
C GLU A 70 -0.50 2.80 -13.49
N THR A 71 0.15 2.74 -14.65
CA THR A 71 -0.53 2.96 -15.93
C THR A 71 0.04 2.07 -17.03
N LYS A 72 -0.87 1.44 -17.77
CA LYS A 72 -0.52 0.72 -19.00
C LYS A 72 -0.49 1.71 -20.16
N ILE A 73 0.68 1.91 -20.74
CA ILE A 73 0.90 2.79 -21.90
C ILE A 73 0.47 2.02 -23.15
N THR A 74 -0.39 2.65 -23.95
CA THR A 74 -0.87 2.13 -25.25
C THR A 74 -0.49 3.10 -26.37
N ALA A 75 -0.62 2.67 -27.62
CA ALA A 75 -0.40 3.55 -28.76
C ALA A 75 -1.61 4.47 -28.99
N ALA A 76 -1.37 5.75 -29.30
CA ALA A 76 -2.43 6.68 -29.69
C ALA A 76 -2.84 6.53 -31.17
N VAL A 77 -1.91 6.05 -32.02
CA VAL A 77 -2.13 5.79 -33.44
C VAL A 77 -1.70 4.36 -33.77
N PRO A 78 -2.38 3.67 -34.70
CA PRO A 78 -1.97 2.34 -35.10
C PRO A 78 -0.72 2.38 -35.98
N GLY A 79 0.18 1.40 -35.82
CA GLY A 79 1.39 1.31 -36.63
C GLY A 79 2.31 0.17 -36.23
N LYS A 80 3.23 -0.19 -37.13
CA LYS A 80 4.27 -1.19 -36.87
C LYS A 80 5.35 -0.61 -35.97
N ILE A 81 5.84 -1.39 -35.01
CA ILE A 81 6.91 -0.97 -34.10
C ILE A 81 8.26 -1.08 -34.84
N VAL A 82 8.92 0.06 -35.05
CA VAL A 82 10.22 0.14 -35.75
C VAL A 82 11.39 0.00 -34.77
N SER A 83 11.24 0.56 -33.56
CA SER A 83 12.27 0.44 -32.52
C SER A 83 11.67 0.51 -31.13
N VAL A 84 12.31 -0.20 -30.20
CA VAL A 84 12.04 -0.15 -28.77
C VAL A 84 13.27 0.50 -28.13
N LEU A 85 13.06 1.61 -27.43
CA LEU A 85 14.12 2.47 -26.88
C LEU A 85 14.32 2.25 -25.38
N ALA A 86 13.28 1.77 -24.68
CA ALA A 86 13.31 1.51 -23.25
C ALA A 86 13.05 0.03 -22.93
N LYS A 87 13.62 -0.45 -21.83
CA LYS A 87 13.55 -1.84 -21.37
C LYS A 87 12.85 -1.94 -20.03
N GLU A 88 12.47 -3.15 -19.66
CA GLU A 88 11.96 -3.45 -18.33
C GLU A 88 13.04 -3.15 -17.27
N GLY A 89 12.65 -2.54 -16.16
CA GLY A 89 13.54 -2.07 -15.10
C GLY A 89 14.11 -0.66 -15.32
N ASP A 90 13.96 -0.07 -16.51
CA ASP A 90 14.50 1.27 -16.78
C ASP A 90 13.71 2.35 -16.01
N ARG A 91 14.46 3.29 -15.43
CA ARG A 91 13.90 4.55 -14.91
C ARG A 91 13.75 5.54 -16.07
N VAL A 92 12.56 6.09 -16.24
CA VAL A 92 12.25 7.03 -17.32
C VAL A 92 11.67 8.33 -16.79
N LYS A 93 11.95 9.42 -17.50
CA LYS A 93 11.38 10.74 -17.22
C LYS A 93 10.17 11.04 -18.10
N LYS A 94 9.29 11.92 -17.65
CA LYS A 94 8.16 12.45 -18.40
C LYS A 94 8.63 12.96 -19.76
N GLY A 95 7.96 12.51 -20.82
CA GLY A 95 8.27 12.86 -22.21
C GLY A 95 9.42 12.06 -22.83
N GLN A 96 10.13 11.22 -22.07
CA GLN A 96 11.18 10.36 -22.61
C GLN A 96 10.59 9.37 -23.63
N PRO A 97 11.18 9.24 -24.83
CA PRO A 97 10.71 8.30 -25.85
C PRO A 97 11.02 6.86 -25.43
N LEU A 98 10.01 6.00 -25.51
CA LEU A 98 10.05 4.60 -25.08
C LEU A 98 10.05 3.64 -26.27
N MET A 99 9.32 4.00 -27.33
CA MET A 99 9.13 3.19 -28.52
C MET A 99 8.77 4.09 -29.70
N GLN A 100 9.18 3.69 -30.90
CA GLN A 100 8.90 4.40 -32.14
C GLN A 100 8.10 3.51 -33.08
N LEU A 101 6.95 4.01 -33.51
CA LEU A 101 6.15 3.42 -34.57
C LEU A 101 6.62 3.91 -35.94
N ASP A 102 6.30 3.15 -36.99
CA ASP A 102 6.52 3.55 -38.37
C ASP A 102 5.70 4.80 -38.68
N LYS A 103 6.39 5.83 -39.16
CA LYS A 103 5.82 7.13 -39.52
C LYS A 103 5.93 7.43 -41.01
N SER A 104 6.54 6.56 -41.82
CA SER A 104 6.86 6.85 -43.23
C SER A 104 5.62 7.17 -44.07
N SER A 105 4.53 6.43 -43.89
CA SER A 105 3.26 6.72 -44.59
C SER A 105 2.66 8.06 -44.18
N LEU A 106 2.73 8.43 -42.90
CA LEU A 106 2.21 9.69 -42.40
C LEU A 106 3.07 10.88 -42.86
N GLU A 107 4.40 10.72 -42.91
CA GLU A 107 5.33 11.73 -43.44
C GLU A 107 5.07 12.01 -44.92
N LEU A 108 4.80 10.97 -45.72
CA LEU A 108 4.42 11.14 -47.13
C LEU A 108 3.09 11.89 -47.28
N GLN A 109 2.09 11.57 -46.45
CA GLN A 109 0.82 12.28 -46.44
C GLN A 109 0.99 13.75 -46.03
N LEU A 110 1.83 14.04 -45.03
CA LEU A 110 2.13 15.41 -44.62
C LEU A 110 2.77 16.19 -45.78
N LYS A 111 3.76 15.60 -46.45
CA LYS A 111 4.42 16.23 -47.61
C LYS A 111 3.42 16.53 -48.74
N GLN A 112 2.47 15.63 -49.00
CA GLN A 112 1.40 15.88 -49.97
C GLN A 112 0.50 17.05 -49.55
N ALA A 113 0.15 17.14 -48.26
CA ALA A 113 -0.64 18.25 -47.72
C ALA A 113 0.13 19.59 -47.81
N GLU A 114 1.43 19.60 -47.55
CA GLU A 114 2.29 20.79 -47.67
C GLU A 114 2.35 21.31 -49.12
N VAL A 115 2.44 20.41 -50.11
CA VAL A 115 2.39 20.78 -51.53
C VAL A 115 1.04 21.42 -51.88
N ASN A 116 -0.06 20.87 -51.35
CA ASN A 116 -1.39 21.44 -51.56
C ASN A 116 -1.54 22.83 -50.89
N ILE A 117 -1.05 22.99 -49.66
CA ILE A 117 -1.00 24.28 -48.95
C ILE A 117 -0.24 25.31 -49.77
N LYS A 118 0.91 24.95 -50.35
CA LYS A 118 1.69 25.85 -51.20
C LYS A 118 0.87 26.36 -52.38
N GLY A 119 0.19 25.48 -53.11
CA GLY A 119 -0.68 25.87 -54.23
C GLY A 119 -1.82 26.80 -53.79
N LEU A 120 -2.50 26.47 -52.69
CA LEU A 120 -3.59 27.29 -52.16
C LEU A 120 -3.10 28.66 -51.65
N LYS A 121 -1.90 28.73 -51.09
CA LYS A 121 -1.28 29.98 -50.65
C LYS A 121 -0.97 30.90 -51.83
N ASP A 122 -0.47 30.34 -52.92
CA ASP A 122 -0.23 31.08 -54.17
C ASP A 122 -1.56 31.58 -54.78
N ASP A 123 -2.63 30.79 -54.69
CA ASP A 123 -3.98 31.19 -55.11
C ASP A 123 -4.56 32.33 -54.28
N VAL A 124 -4.47 32.24 -52.95
CA VAL A 124 -4.88 33.32 -52.04
C VAL A 124 -4.09 34.60 -52.33
N LYS A 125 -2.77 34.50 -52.53
CA LYS A 125 -1.94 35.65 -52.89
C LYS A 125 -2.40 36.28 -54.21
N ARG A 126 -2.65 35.46 -55.23
CA ARG A 126 -3.11 35.92 -56.55
C ARG A 126 -4.47 36.59 -56.47
N TYR A 127 -5.44 35.99 -55.78
CA TYR A 127 -6.77 36.56 -55.60
C TYR A 127 -6.76 37.80 -54.70
N SER A 128 -5.85 37.90 -53.72
CA SER A 128 -5.71 39.12 -52.92
C SER A 128 -5.30 40.31 -53.77
N VAL A 129 -4.37 40.13 -54.71
CA VAL A 129 -3.96 41.18 -55.65
C VAL A 129 -5.10 41.54 -56.61
N LEU A 130 -5.77 40.54 -57.20
CA LEU A 130 -6.87 40.79 -58.15
C LEU A 130 -8.09 41.44 -57.48
N ASN A 131 -8.40 41.08 -56.23
CA ASN A 131 -9.50 41.69 -55.48
C ASN A 131 -9.21 43.15 -55.12
N LYS A 132 -7.95 43.49 -54.80
CA LYS A 132 -7.53 44.89 -54.58
C LYS A 132 -7.59 45.74 -55.85
N ALA A 133 -7.54 45.10 -57.02
CA ALA A 133 -7.69 45.74 -58.32
C ALA A 133 -9.13 45.65 -58.87
N ASP A 134 -10.11 45.29 -58.04
CA ASP A 134 -11.53 45.09 -58.41
C ASP A 134 -11.76 44.14 -59.61
N ALA A 135 -10.79 43.26 -59.89
CA ALA A 135 -10.80 42.35 -61.04
C ALA A 135 -11.49 41.00 -60.78
N ILE A 136 -11.86 40.71 -59.52
CA ILE A 136 -12.59 39.50 -59.12
C ILE A 136 -13.63 39.80 -58.02
N GLN A 137 -14.59 38.89 -57.86
CA GLN A 137 -15.54 38.93 -56.75
C GLN A 137 -14.86 38.53 -55.42
N GLY A 138 -15.14 39.25 -54.32
CA GLY A 138 -14.60 38.97 -52.99
C GLY A 138 -14.86 37.55 -52.47
N VAL A 139 -15.98 36.95 -52.86
CA VAL A 139 -16.34 35.56 -52.54
C VAL A 139 -15.29 34.56 -53.06
N LYS A 140 -14.59 34.85 -54.16
CA LYS A 140 -13.52 33.99 -54.69
C LYS A 140 -12.29 33.99 -53.76
N LEU A 141 -11.91 35.17 -53.26
CA LEU A 141 -10.82 35.32 -52.30
C LEU A 141 -11.16 34.63 -50.98
N GLU A 142 -12.39 34.83 -50.48
CA GLU A 142 -12.86 34.19 -49.26
C GLU A 142 -12.83 32.65 -49.38
N LYS A 143 -13.38 32.09 -50.47
CA LYS A 143 -13.36 30.65 -50.72
C LYS A 143 -11.94 30.08 -50.79
N ALA A 144 -11.01 30.78 -51.44
CA ALA A 144 -9.61 30.37 -51.50
C ALA A 144 -8.95 30.41 -50.12
N THR A 145 -9.27 31.42 -49.31
CA THR A 145 -8.75 31.57 -47.94
C THR A 145 -9.26 30.45 -47.03
N LEU A 146 -10.54 30.12 -47.10
CA LEU A 146 -11.13 28.98 -46.38
C LEU A 146 -10.51 27.65 -46.84
N GLY A 147 -10.25 27.50 -48.14
CA GLY A 147 -9.57 26.33 -48.69
C GLY A 147 -8.15 26.16 -48.13
N LEU A 148 -7.37 27.26 -48.08
CA LEU A 148 -6.05 27.29 -47.47
C LEU A 148 -6.12 26.89 -45.98
N GLN A 149 -7.01 27.51 -45.22
CA GLN A 149 -7.18 27.23 -43.79
C GLN A 149 -7.54 25.75 -43.53
N ALA A 150 -8.42 25.17 -44.35
CA ALA A 150 -8.77 23.76 -44.25
C ALA A 150 -7.57 22.84 -44.54
N ALA A 151 -6.75 23.17 -45.55
CA ALA A 151 -5.54 22.43 -45.87
C ALA A 151 -4.47 22.53 -44.77
N GLU A 152 -4.30 23.71 -44.17
CA GLU A 152 -3.41 23.92 -43.02
C GLU A 152 -3.84 23.08 -41.81
N LEU A 153 -5.14 23.03 -41.51
CA LEU A 153 -5.67 22.17 -40.44
C LEU A 153 -5.40 20.69 -40.71
N GLN A 154 -5.56 20.25 -41.96
CA GLN A 154 -5.27 18.88 -42.34
C GLN A 154 -3.79 18.52 -42.13
N ALA A 155 -2.86 19.41 -42.50
CA ALA A 155 -1.44 19.22 -42.23
C ALA A 155 -1.15 19.19 -40.72
N ALA A 156 -1.78 20.05 -39.92
CA ALA A 156 -1.63 20.04 -38.46
C ALA A 156 -2.09 18.71 -37.84
N ILE A 157 -3.21 18.14 -38.32
CA ILE A 157 -3.70 16.81 -37.88
C ILE A 157 -2.68 15.71 -38.23
N LEU A 158 -2.10 15.75 -39.43
CA LEU A 158 -1.08 14.79 -39.84
C LEU A 158 0.19 14.91 -38.99
N GLN A 159 0.62 16.14 -38.69
CA GLN A 159 1.76 16.39 -37.81
C GLN A 159 1.51 15.87 -36.39
N ASP A 160 0.31 16.08 -35.84
CA ASP A 160 -0.07 15.52 -34.53
C ASP A 160 -0.04 13.99 -34.54
N LYS A 161 -0.55 13.35 -35.59
CA LYS A 161 -0.45 11.89 -35.76
C LYS A 161 1.00 11.43 -35.83
N ILE A 162 1.88 12.13 -36.56
CA ILE A 162 3.32 11.84 -36.63
C ILE A 162 3.95 11.96 -35.24
N ASN A 163 3.65 13.00 -34.48
CA ASN A 163 4.17 13.18 -33.13
C ASN A 163 3.73 12.05 -32.19
N LYS A 164 2.50 11.55 -32.37
CA LYS A 164 1.94 10.40 -31.66
C LYS A 164 2.51 9.04 -32.07
N THR A 165 3.33 8.97 -33.12
CA THR A 165 4.08 7.73 -33.46
C THR A 165 5.23 7.47 -32.50
N THR A 166 5.74 8.51 -31.82
CA THR A 166 6.72 8.34 -30.76
C THR A 166 5.98 8.17 -29.43
N ILE A 167 6.01 6.95 -28.89
CA ILE A 167 5.40 6.63 -27.60
C ILE A 167 6.32 7.15 -26.50
N ARG A 168 5.80 8.02 -25.62
CA ARG A 168 6.54 8.70 -24.57
C ARG A 168 5.98 8.38 -23.19
N ALA A 169 6.82 8.48 -22.16
CA ALA A 169 6.37 8.32 -20.78
C ALA A 169 5.47 9.50 -20.36
N PRO A 170 4.26 9.26 -19.80
CA PRO A 170 3.34 10.31 -19.34
C PRO A 170 3.79 11.02 -18.05
N TYR A 171 4.62 10.36 -17.23
CA TYR A 171 5.18 10.86 -15.98
C TYR A 171 6.52 10.16 -15.68
N ASP A 172 7.23 10.62 -14.64
CA ASP A 172 8.48 10.01 -14.17
C ASP A 172 8.18 8.68 -13.47
N GLY A 173 8.91 7.61 -13.79
CA GLY A 173 8.63 6.31 -13.19
C GLY A 173 9.56 5.20 -13.66
N ILE A 174 9.19 3.97 -13.33
CA ILE A 174 9.93 2.76 -13.71
C ILE A 174 9.07 1.88 -14.60
N ILE A 175 9.65 1.41 -15.70
CA ILE A 175 8.99 0.44 -16.57
C ILE A 175 9.03 -0.92 -15.87
N THR A 176 7.88 -1.41 -15.42
CA THR A 176 7.79 -2.72 -14.77
C THR A 176 7.62 -3.85 -15.77
N MET A 177 6.94 -3.60 -16.88
CA MET A 177 6.70 -4.60 -17.93
C MET A 177 6.71 -3.97 -19.33
N LYS A 178 7.15 -4.74 -20.32
CA LYS A 178 7.17 -4.43 -21.74
C LYS A 178 6.45 -5.55 -22.50
N PHE A 179 5.27 -5.24 -23.04
CA PHE A 179 4.37 -6.22 -23.63
C PHE A 179 4.60 -6.51 -25.11
N ARG A 180 5.41 -5.69 -25.81
CA ARG A 180 5.60 -5.76 -27.26
C ARG A 180 7.07 -5.61 -27.66
N GLU A 181 7.40 -6.25 -28.77
CA GLU A 181 8.72 -6.21 -29.39
C GLU A 181 8.74 -5.41 -30.69
N LYS A 182 9.97 -5.11 -31.14
CA LYS A 182 10.20 -4.57 -32.48
C LYS A 182 9.63 -5.51 -33.53
N GLY A 183 8.94 -4.95 -34.52
CA GLY A 183 8.33 -5.68 -35.63
C GLY A 183 6.85 -6.02 -35.42
N GLU A 184 6.36 -5.99 -34.17
CA GLU A 184 4.95 -6.17 -33.87
C GLU A 184 4.09 -4.96 -34.24
N TYR A 185 2.78 -5.13 -34.16
CA TYR A 185 1.80 -4.08 -34.45
C TYR A 185 1.25 -3.47 -33.16
N ALA A 186 1.24 -2.14 -33.10
CA ALA A 186 0.68 -1.37 -32.00
C ALA A 186 -0.65 -0.71 -32.43
N ALA A 187 -1.61 -0.63 -31.51
CA ALA A 187 -2.88 0.06 -31.71
C ALA A 187 -3.45 0.56 -30.37
N PRO A 188 -4.40 1.52 -30.39
CA PRO A 188 -5.14 1.93 -29.20
C PRO A 188 -5.77 0.74 -28.47
N GLY A 189 -5.63 0.73 -27.14
CA GLY A 189 -6.12 -0.36 -26.29
C GLY A 189 -5.18 -1.57 -26.17
N ILE A 190 -4.18 -1.72 -27.05
CA ILE A 190 -3.15 -2.76 -26.92
C ILE A 190 -2.02 -2.23 -26.02
N PRO A 191 -1.76 -2.86 -24.85
CA PRO A 191 -0.71 -2.42 -23.94
C PRO A 191 0.67 -2.65 -24.55
N LEU A 192 1.55 -1.64 -24.41
CA LEU A 192 2.94 -1.65 -24.87
C LEU A 192 3.90 -1.72 -23.68
N PHE A 193 3.65 -0.91 -22.65
CA PHE A 193 4.45 -0.87 -21.43
C PHE A 193 3.56 -0.73 -20.20
N GLN A 194 4.06 -1.14 -19.04
CA GLN A 194 3.52 -0.79 -17.74
C GLN A 194 4.52 0.15 -17.04
N LEU A 195 4.05 1.34 -16.68
CA LEU A 195 4.84 2.35 -15.99
C LEU A 195 4.28 2.54 -14.59
N VAL A 196 5.18 2.59 -13.61
CA VAL A 196 4.83 2.74 -12.20
C VAL A 196 5.61 3.90 -11.58
N ASP A 197 4.90 4.78 -10.87
CA ASP A 197 5.48 5.85 -10.06
C ASP A 197 5.66 5.37 -8.62
N ILE A 198 6.92 5.26 -8.19
CA ILE A 198 7.32 4.88 -6.84
C ILE A 198 7.98 6.04 -6.07
N SER A 199 7.86 7.27 -6.56
CA SER A 199 8.38 8.46 -5.86
C SER A 199 7.66 8.70 -4.54
N THR A 200 6.35 8.43 -4.51
CA THR A 200 5.53 8.33 -3.31
C THR A 200 4.87 6.95 -3.27
N LEU A 201 4.88 6.34 -2.08
CA LEU A 201 4.27 5.03 -1.86
C LEU A 201 3.08 5.17 -0.91
N LYS A 202 1.98 4.52 -1.25
CA LYS A 202 0.81 4.39 -0.37
C LYS A 202 1.00 3.15 0.48
N PHE A 203 1.08 3.33 1.79
CA PHE A 203 1.08 2.20 2.72
C PHE A 203 -0.36 1.87 3.10
N THR A 204 -0.82 0.69 2.69
CA THR A 204 -2.17 0.20 2.99
C THR A 204 -2.08 -0.86 4.07
N ILE A 205 -2.73 -0.61 5.21
CA ILE A 205 -2.90 -1.58 6.30
C ILE A 205 -4.33 -2.10 6.30
N HIS A 206 -4.47 -3.39 6.59
CA HIS A 206 -5.78 -3.98 6.85
C HIS A 206 -6.01 -3.99 8.36
N VAL A 207 -7.00 -3.25 8.80
CA VAL A 207 -7.33 -3.09 10.22
C VAL A 207 -8.70 -3.72 10.45
N SER A 208 -8.86 -4.49 11.53
CA SER A 208 -10.17 -5.01 11.90
C SER A 208 -11.10 -3.88 12.32
N GLU A 209 -12.42 -4.07 12.18
CA GLU A 209 -13.41 -3.05 12.53
C GLU A 209 -13.26 -2.57 13.98
N ASN A 210 -12.96 -3.48 14.92
CA ASN A 210 -12.75 -3.17 16.33
C ASN A 210 -11.50 -2.31 16.59
N GLU A 211 -10.52 -2.33 15.70
CA GLU A 211 -9.26 -1.60 15.83
C GLU A 211 -9.26 -0.30 15.02
N VAL A 212 -10.24 -0.07 14.14
CA VAL A 212 -10.33 1.15 13.31
C VAL A 212 -10.49 2.41 14.17
N ILE A 213 -11.08 2.29 15.36
CA ILE A 213 -11.22 3.33 16.38
C ILE A 213 -9.88 3.91 16.84
N LEU A 214 -8.78 3.14 16.72
CA LEU A 214 -7.43 3.61 17.06
C LEU A 214 -6.89 4.65 16.07
N PHE A 215 -7.55 4.84 14.92
CA PHE A 215 -7.11 5.73 13.85
C PHE A 215 -8.03 6.94 13.74
N GLN A 216 -7.42 8.13 13.59
CA GLN A 216 -8.12 9.37 13.26
C GLN A 216 -7.54 9.93 11.97
N LYS A 217 -8.39 10.53 11.12
CA LYS A 217 -7.89 11.28 9.96
C LYS A 217 -7.06 12.45 10.48
N GLY A 218 -5.79 12.48 10.11
CA GLY A 218 -4.92 13.66 10.25
C GLY A 218 -5.30 14.76 9.27
#